data_AF-A0A8H7I5N6-F1
#
_entry.id   AF-A0A8H7I5N6-F1
#
_cell.length_a   1.000
_cell.length_b   1.000
_cell.length_c   1.000
_cell.angle_alpha   90.00
_cell.angle_beta   90.00
_cell.angle_gamma   90.00
#
_symmetry.space_group_name_H-M   'P 1'
#
loop_
_entity.id
_entity.type
_entity.pdbx_description
1 polymer ?
#
loop_
_entity_poly.entity_id
_entity_poly.type
_entity_poly.pdbx_seq_one_letter_code
_entity_poly.pdbx_strand_id
1 'polypeptide(L)'
;MSRRGNGLQAQGKGCARRVGPMMNLGRDAAGGRNWEGFGADPYHVGEASYETIIGIQDEGVLACAKHYINNEQEHYRTTSSSNVGDRTQHELYAHPFLRSVMAGLQA
;
A
#
# COMPACT_ATOMS: atom_id res chain seq x y z
N MET A 1 0.96 10.46 -17.65
CA MET A 1 1.20 9.00 -17.56
C MET A 1 -0.13 8.33 -17.21
N SER A 2 -0.49 7.23 -17.88
CA SER A 2 -1.70 6.46 -17.56
C SER A 2 -1.56 5.78 -16.20
N ARG A 3 -2.59 5.82 -15.34
CA ARG A 3 -2.65 5.08 -14.05
C ARG A 3 -2.54 3.55 -14.21
N ARG A 4 -2.66 3.05 -15.45
CA ARG A 4 -2.69 1.62 -15.82
C ARG A 4 -1.32 1.00 -16.12
N GLY A 5 -0.25 1.80 -16.08
CA GLY A 5 1.08 1.36 -16.52
C GLY A 5 1.59 0.09 -15.82
N ASN A 6 1.35 -0.04 -14.50
CA ASN A 6 1.71 -1.23 -13.74
C ASN A 6 0.89 -2.46 -14.15
N GLY A 7 -0.42 -2.30 -14.35
CA GLY A 7 -1.32 -3.36 -14.80
C GLY A 7 -0.95 -3.87 -16.18
N LEU A 8 -0.78 -2.96 -17.15
CA LEU A 8 -0.40 -3.29 -18.54
C LEU A 8 0.92 -4.08 -18.61
N GLN A 9 1.94 -3.67 -17.86
CA GLN A 9 3.23 -4.38 -17.86
C GLN A 9 3.12 -5.77 -17.22
N ALA A 10 2.32 -5.93 -16.16
CA ALA A 10 2.12 -7.21 -15.51
C ALA A 10 1.31 -8.16 -16.41
N GLN A 11 0.24 -7.66 -17.02
CA GLN A 11 -0.60 -8.40 -17.96
C GLN A 11 0.22 -8.86 -19.17
N GLY A 12 1.00 -7.96 -19.78
CA GLY A 12 1.85 -8.28 -20.94
C GLY A 12 2.94 -9.30 -20.64
N LYS A 13 3.30 -9.51 -19.37
CA LYS A 13 4.23 -10.55 -18.91
C LYS A 13 3.53 -11.83 -18.41
N GLY A 14 2.20 -11.89 -18.48
CA GLY A 14 1.41 -13.02 -17.97
C GLY A 14 1.38 -13.12 -16.45
N CYS A 15 1.68 -12.04 -15.72
CA CYS A 15 1.62 -12.04 -14.26
C CYS A 15 0.18 -11.90 -13.77
N ALA A 16 -0.33 -12.89 -13.02
CA ALA A 16 -1.66 -12.82 -12.42
C ALA A 16 -1.77 -11.78 -11.29
N ARG A 17 -0.65 -11.43 -10.64
CA ARG A 17 -0.63 -10.53 -9.48
C ARG A 17 0.54 -9.57 -9.52
N ARG A 18 0.29 -8.32 -9.14
CA ARG A 18 1.29 -7.28 -8.88
C ARG A 18 1.41 -7.11 -7.36
N VAL A 19 2.60 -7.37 -6.81
CA VAL A 19 2.85 -7.28 -5.36
C VAL A 19 3.03 -5.81 -4.92
N GLY A 20 1.94 -5.05 -4.94
CA GLY A 20 1.84 -3.66 -4.51
C GLY A 20 0.43 -3.11 -4.74
N PRO A 21 0.13 -1.89 -4.28
CA PRO A 21 1.08 -0.91 -3.75
C PRO A 21 1.52 -1.15 -2.29
N MET A 22 2.70 -0.60 -1.93
CA MET A 22 3.10 -0.43 -0.52
C MET A 22 2.43 0.85 0.01
N MET A 23 1.84 0.80 1.19
CA MET A 23 1.05 1.90 1.75
C MET A 23 1.17 2.06 3.26
N ASN A 24 2.23 1.50 3.86
CA ASN A 24 2.63 1.92 5.20
C ASN A 24 3.02 3.39 5.17
N LEU A 25 2.84 4.09 6.29
CA LEU A 25 3.13 5.52 6.32
C LEU A 25 4.64 5.73 6.40
N GLY A 26 5.12 6.86 5.89
CA GLY A 26 6.50 7.30 6.12
C GLY A 26 6.67 7.89 7.52
N ARG A 27 6.37 7.13 8.58
CA ARG A 27 6.38 7.63 9.98
C ARG A 27 7.77 8.10 10.41
N ASP A 28 8.78 7.26 10.19
CA ASP A 28 10.17 7.55 10.57
C ASP A 28 10.93 8.00 9.34
N ALA A 29 11.56 9.18 9.36
CA ALA A 29 12.32 9.71 8.23
C ALA A 29 13.47 8.77 7.77
N ALA A 30 14.01 7.96 8.68
CA ALA A 30 15.06 6.98 8.39
C ALA A 30 14.52 5.62 7.87
N GLY A 31 13.20 5.49 7.70
CA GLY A 31 12.56 4.27 7.19
C GLY A 31 13.05 3.89 5.79
N GLY A 32 13.76 2.75 5.69
CA GLY A 32 14.43 2.31 4.45
C GLY A 32 13.49 2.00 3.27
N ARG A 33 12.18 1.92 3.50
CA ARG A 33 11.15 1.63 2.48
C ARG A 33 10.11 2.74 2.32
N ASN A 34 10.30 3.90 2.93
CA ASN A 34 9.37 5.02 2.81
C ASN A 34 9.12 5.42 1.35
N TRP A 35 10.16 5.31 0.51
CA TRP A 35 10.11 5.64 -0.91
C TRP A 35 9.27 4.67 -1.75
N GLU A 36 8.95 3.47 -1.25
CA GLU A 36 8.04 2.53 -1.94
C GLU A 36 6.58 2.94 -1.82
N GLY A 37 6.25 3.71 -0.77
CA GLY A 37 4.91 4.21 -0.49
C GLY A 37 4.69 5.62 -1.02
N PHE A 38 3.69 6.29 -0.44
CA PHE A 38 3.21 7.58 -0.93
C PHE A 38 3.42 8.74 0.06
N GLY A 39 4.25 8.56 1.09
CA GLY A 39 4.55 9.57 2.10
C GLY A 39 3.87 9.29 3.46
N ALA A 40 3.68 10.34 4.26
CA ALA A 40 3.28 10.22 5.67
C ALA A 40 1.83 10.62 5.97
N ASP A 41 1.12 11.25 5.03
CA ASP A 41 -0.26 11.69 5.22
C ASP A 41 -1.26 10.56 4.89
N PRO A 42 -2.09 10.11 5.85
CA PRO A 42 -2.96 8.95 5.65
C PRO A 42 -3.98 9.16 4.53
N TYR A 43 -4.51 10.37 4.37
CA TYR A 43 -5.48 10.67 3.30
C TYR A 43 -4.81 10.54 1.92
N HIS A 44 -3.67 11.21 1.73
CA HIS A 44 -2.92 11.16 0.48
C HIS A 44 -2.47 9.72 0.13
N VAL A 45 -1.93 8.99 1.10
CA VAL A 45 -1.54 7.58 0.89
C VAL A 45 -2.76 6.72 0.55
N GLY A 46 -3.92 6.98 1.18
CA GLY A 46 -5.17 6.28 0.88
C GLY A 46 -5.68 6.53 -0.54
N GLU A 47 -5.75 7.78 -1.00
CA GLU A 47 -6.17 8.12 -2.36
C GLU A 47 -5.20 7.56 -3.41
N ALA A 48 -3.89 7.68 -3.18
CA ALA A 48 -2.88 7.14 -4.08
C ALA A 48 -2.98 5.60 -4.19
N SER A 49 -3.22 4.93 -3.07
CA SER A 49 -3.42 3.47 -3.04
C SER A 49 -4.68 3.06 -3.77
N TYR A 50 -5.80 3.78 -3.55
CA TYR A 50 -7.08 3.54 -4.23
C TYR A 50 -6.95 3.62 -5.76
N GLU A 51 -6.40 4.73 -6.27
CA GLU A 51 -6.23 4.94 -7.71
C GLU A 51 -5.22 3.96 -8.33
N THR A 52 -4.18 3.57 -7.58
CA THR A 52 -3.22 2.57 -8.04
C THR A 52 -3.85 1.19 -8.16
N ILE A 53 -4.68 0.79 -7.19
CA ILE A 53 -5.37 -0.51 -7.22
C ILE A 53 -6.33 -0.59 -8.39
N ILE A 54 -7.15 0.46 -8.60
CA ILE A 54 -8.03 0.54 -9.77
C ILE A 54 -7.21 0.41 -11.06
N GLY A 55 -6.13 1.19 -11.21
CA GLY A 55 -5.30 1.14 -12.41
C GLY A 55 -4.65 -0.21 -12.68
N ILE A 56 -4.34 -1.01 -11.65
CA ILE A 56 -3.81 -2.37 -11.80
C ILE A 56 -4.93 -3.34 -12.18
N GLN A 57 -6.05 -3.30 -11.46
CA GLN A 57 -7.16 -4.26 -11.63
C GLN A 57 -7.95 -4.05 -12.92
N ASP A 58 -8.01 -2.82 -13.44
CA ASP A 58 -8.62 -2.50 -14.76
C ASP A 58 -7.97 -3.28 -15.91
N GLU A 59 -6.74 -3.76 -15.73
CA GLU A 59 -5.99 -4.53 -16.73
C GLU A 59 -6.06 -6.06 -16.48
N GLY A 60 -6.95 -6.50 -15.58
CA GLY A 60 -7.15 -7.92 -15.27
C GLY A 60 -6.04 -8.54 -14.39
N VAL A 61 -5.24 -7.71 -13.71
CA VAL A 61 -4.17 -8.16 -12.80
C VAL A 61 -4.59 -7.89 -11.36
N LEU A 62 -4.34 -8.84 -10.45
CA LEU A 62 -4.63 -8.67 -9.03
C LEU A 62 -3.62 -7.69 -8.41
N ALA A 63 -4.10 -6.64 -7.74
CA ALA A 63 -3.26 -5.81 -6.87
C ALA A 63 -3.03 -6.51 -5.52
N CYS A 64 -2.07 -6.02 -4.74
CA CYS A 64 -1.75 -6.56 -3.42
C CYS A 64 -1.33 -5.44 -2.47
N ALA A 65 -2.27 -4.96 -1.65
CA ALA A 65 -2.01 -3.96 -0.64
C ALA A 65 -1.07 -4.51 0.44
N LYS A 66 0.02 -3.80 0.74
CA LYS A 66 1.02 -4.25 1.72
C LYS A 66 1.68 -3.08 2.46
N HIS A 67 2.26 -3.28 3.64
CA HIS A 67 2.25 -4.50 4.47
C HIS A 67 1.28 -4.24 5.61
N TYR A 68 0.22 -5.02 5.68
CA TYR A 68 -0.73 -4.89 6.78
C TYR A 68 -0.14 -5.53 8.04
N ILE A 69 0.17 -4.80 9.11
CA ILE A 69 0.14 -3.34 9.30
C ILE A 69 1.35 -2.88 10.14
N ASN A 70 1.60 -1.57 10.23
CA ASN A 70 2.62 -0.96 11.08
C ASN A 70 4.07 -1.40 10.81
N ASN A 71 4.39 -1.78 9.57
CA ASN A 71 5.78 -2.06 9.15
C ASN A 71 6.48 -0.75 8.74
N GLU A 72 6.67 0.14 9.72
CA GLU A 72 7.10 1.53 9.52
C GLU A 72 8.63 1.71 9.54
N GLN A 73 9.39 0.67 9.90
CA GLN A 73 10.85 0.68 9.93
C GLN A 73 11.41 -0.67 9.51
N GLU A 74 12.58 -0.66 8.87
CA GLU A 74 13.27 -1.90 8.48
C GLU A 74 14.07 -2.52 9.63
N HIS A 75 14.55 -1.69 10.54
CA HIS A 75 15.33 -2.12 11.68
C HIS A 75 14.49 -3.01 12.59
N TYR A 76 14.92 -4.26 12.79
CA TYR A 76 14.20 -5.29 13.56
C TYR A 76 12.77 -5.61 13.11
N ARG A 77 12.41 -5.37 11.84
CA ARG A 77 11.04 -5.59 11.33
C ARG A 77 10.45 -7.00 11.54
N THR A 78 11.31 -8.01 11.77
CA THR A 78 10.91 -9.40 12.00
C THR A 78 10.85 -9.79 13.49
N THR A 79 11.29 -8.91 14.39
CA THR A 79 11.42 -9.21 15.82
C THR A 79 10.83 -8.13 16.74
N SER A 80 10.56 -6.94 16.24
CA SER A 80 9.92 -5.86 17.00
C SER A 80 8.39 -6.02 17.08
N SER A 81 7.78 -5.32 18.03
CA SER A 81 6.33 -5.13 18.11
C SER A 81 6.00 -3.66 17.94
N SER A 82 4.98 -3.37 17.12
CA SER A 82 4.41 -2.02 16.98
C SER A 82 3.17 -1.90 17.88
N ASN A 83 3.35 -1.32 19.06
CA ASN A 83 2.28 -1.13 20.04
C ASN A 83 1.62 0.25 19.83
N VAL A 84 0.51 0.28 19.09
CA VAL A 84 -0.17 1.51 18.68
C VAL A 84 -1.55 1.58 19.35
N GLY A 85 -1.95 2.78 19.81
CA GLY A 85 -3.28 2.99 20.39
C GLY A 85 -4.40 2.88 19.35
N ASP A 86 -5.59 2.45 19.78
CA ASP A 86 -6.72 2.12 18.90
C ASP A 86 -7.09 3.23 17.90
N ARG A 87 -7.23 4.46 18.40
CA ARG A 87 -7.54 5.63 17.55
C ARG A 87 -6.47 5.86 16.49
N THR A 88 -5.19 5.85 16.88
CA THR A 88 -4.05 6.04 15.95
C THR A 88 -4.00 4.91 14.93
N GLN A 89 -4.29 3.67 15.33
CA GLN A 89 -4.33 2.52 14.44
C GLN A 89 -5.38 2.71 13.35
N HIS A 90 -6.60 3.13 13.72
CA HIS A 90 -7.72 3.22 12.80
C HIS A 90 -7.74 4.52 11.98
N GLU A 91 -7.39 5.65 12.58
CA GLU A 91 -7.42 6.96 11.89
C GLU A 91 -6.20 7.18 10.99
N LEU A 92 -5.03 6.62 11.33
CA LEU A 92 -3.80 6.81 10.54
C LEU A 92 -3.42 5.55 9.76
N TYR A 93 -2.98 4.51 10.45
CA TYR A 93 -2.29 3.38 9.80
C TYR A 93 -3.22 2.48 8.99
N ALA A 94 -4.47 2.28 9.43
CA ALA A 94 -5.45 1.46 8.75
C ALA A 94 -6.14 2.20 7.60
N HIS A 95 -6.10 3.54 7.60
CA HIS A 95 -6.84 4.35 6.61
C HIS A 95 -6.46 4.00 5.16
N PRO A 96 -5.18 3.88 4.77
CA PRO A 96 -4.84 3.48 3.40
C PRO A 96 -5.33 2.07 3.02
N PHE A 97 -5.36 1.15 3.98
CA PHE A 97 -5.88 -0.20 3.76
C PHE A 97 -7.40 -0.21 3.63
N LEU A 98 -8.11 0.61 4.41
CA LEU A 98 -9.55 0.82 4.23
C LEU A 98 -9.85 1.33 2.81
N ARG A 99 -9.10 2.32 2.33
CA ARG A 99 -9.24 2.83 0.96
C ARG A 99 -8.94 1.75 -0.07
N SER A 100 -7.94 0.90 0.17
CA SER A 100 -7.63 -0.23 -0.70
C SER A 100 -8.77 -1.25 -0.79
N VAL A 101 -9.42 -1.57 0.33
CA VAL A 101 -10.61 -2.43 0.36
C VAL A 101 -11.77 -1.77 -0.40
N MET A 102 -12.00 -0.47 -0.22
CA MET A 102 -13.02 0.28 -0.97
C MET A 102 -12.76 0.31 -2.48
N ALA A 103 -11.50 0.24 -2.91
CA ALA A 103 -11.12 0.12 -4.33
C ALA A 103 -11.43 -1.27 -4.92
N GLY A 104 -11.99 -2.19 -4.13
CA GLY A 104 -12.25 -3.56 -4.55
C GLY A 104 -11.01 -4.42 -4.64
N LEU A 105 -10.01 -4.20 -3.77
CA LEU A 105 -8.84 -5.07 -3.66
C LEU A 105 -9.27 -6.53 -3.47
N GLN A 106 -8.80 -7.40 -4.36
CA GLN A 106 -9.11 -8.83 -4.34
C GLN A 106 -8.05 -9.64 -3.56
N ALA A 107 -8.48 -10.71 -2.89
CA ALA A 107 -7.63 -11.62 -2.11
C ALA A 107 -6.80 -12.57 -3.00
#